data_AF-A0A8H6FQE5-F1
#
_entry.id   AF-A0A8H6FQE5-F1
#
_cell.length_a   1.000
_cell.length_b   1.000
_cell.length_c   1.000
_cell.angle_alpha   90.00
_cell.angle_beta   90.00
_cell.angle_gamma   90.00
#
_symmetry.space_group_name_H-M   'P 1'
#
loop_
_entity.id
_entity.type
_entity.pdbx_description
1 polymer ?
#
loop_
_entity_poly.entity_id
_entity_poly.type
_entity_poly.pdbx_seq_one_letter_code
_entity_poly.pdbx_strand_id
1 'polypeptide(L)'
;MRLPYMPPSPPPSSDSSATAAYTQLSARRSPKSLLQLDLTLLHSPPVASGWSSFLGSIRNQTSLPADIRELCICRVAVLNGAVYEWEHHLPILREAGVGERAVEEVESRKAWRGWKAEDADAAAEAEDTQHDDYGGLSEKQRAALAYTDAMTIGVKVSDEIFAELKKRFDERAVVEITAAVAAYNCVSRFLVALDVGEMGEKKKEEQ
;
A
#
# COMPACT_ATOMS: atom_id res chain seq x y z
N MET A 1 -0.95 -13.03 15.26
CA MET A 1 -2.38 -12.81 15.01
C MET A 1 -3.12 -12.98 16.32
N ARG A 2 -4.03 -12.07 16.64
CA ARG A 2 -4.74 -12.01 17.93
C ARG A 2 -6.02 -12.85 17.98
N LEU A 3 -6.40 -13.47 16.85
CA LEU A 3 -7.53 -14.38 16.69
C LEU A 3 -7.07 -15.63 15.92
N PRO A 4 -7.70 -16.81 16.10
CA PRO A 4 -7.39 -17.96 15.25
C PRO A 4 -7.77 -17.66 13.79
N TYR A 5 -6.98 -18.12 12.83
CA TYR A 5 -7.38 -18.04 11.42
C TYR A 5 -8.60 -18.94 11.13
N MET A 6 -9.47 -18.50 10.22
CA MET A 6 -10.51 -19.39 9.69
C MET A 6 -9.87 -20.55 8.90
N PRO A 7 -10.52 -21.73 8.84
CA PRO A 7 -10.05 -22.83 8.01
C PRO A 7 -10.02 -22.42 6.52
N PRO A 8 -9.17 -23.07 5.70
CA PRO A 8 -9.01 -22.74 4.28
C PRO A 8 -10.21 -23.17 3.42
N SER A 9 -11.14 -23.94 3.98
CA SER A 9 -12.40 -24.34 3.37
C SER A 9 -13.56 -24.00 4.31
N PRO A 10 -14.78 -23.76 3.77
CA PRO A 10 -15.94 -23.44 4.59
C PRO A 10 -16.25 -24.60 5.56
N PRO A 11 -16.43 -24.32 6.87
CA PRO A 11 -16.92 -25.32 7.82
C PRO A 11 -18.24 -25.96 7.36
N PRO A 12 -18.54 -27.22 7.71
CA PRO A 12 -19.79 -27.87 7.30
C PRO A 12 -21.07 -27.15 7.74
N SER A 13 -21.01 -26.36 8.82
CA SER A 13 -22.12 -25.55 9.33
C SER A 13 -22.22 -24.15 8.72
N SER A 14 -21.46 -23.86 7.65
CA SER A 14 -21.47 -22.53 7.02
C SER A 14 -22.80 -22.22 6.37
N ASP A 15 -23.26 -20.98 6.52
CA ASP A 15 -24.40 -20.49 5.76
C ASP A 15 -24.03 -20.19 4.29
N SER A 16 -25.03 -19.76 3.51
CA SER A 16 -24.85 -19.43 2.09
C SER A 16 -23.94 -18.22 1.88
N SER A 17 -23.92 -17.25 2.80
CA SER A 17 -23.08 -16.05 2.71
C SER A 17 -21.61 -16.40 2.93
N ALA A 18 -21.31 -17.19 3.96
CA ALA A 18 -19.98 -17.73 4.24
C ALA A 18 -19.48 -18.54 3.05
N THR A 19 -20.29 -19.48 2.54
CA THR A 19 -19.93 -20.30 1.38
C THR A 19 -19.60 -19.44 0.16
N ALA A 20 -20.42 -18.43 -0.14
CA ALA A 20 -20.19 -17.52 -1.26
C ALA A 20 -18.88 -16.72 -1.11
N ALA A 21 -18.56 -16.23 0.09
CA ALA A 21 -17.31 -15.53 0.35
C ALA A 21 -16.10 -16.44 0.14
N TYR A 22 -16.14 -17.68 0.64
CA TYR A 22 -15.09 -18.68 0.40
C TYR A 22 -14.87 -18.95 -1.09
N THR A 23 -15.95 -19.12 -1.86
CA THR A 23 -15.89 -19.34 -3.31
C THR A 23 -15.26 -18.13 -4.01
N GLN A 24 -15.71 -16.91 -3.71
CA GLN A 24 -15.20 -15.68 -4.31
C GLN A 24 -13.70 -15.51 -4.04
N LEU A 25 -13.27 -15.65 -2.79
CA LEU A 25 -11.87 -15.45 -2.40
C LEU A 25 -10.97 -16.54 -3.00
N SER A 26 -11.42 -17.80 -3.02
CA SER A 26 -10.69 -18.92 -3.62
C SER A 26 -10.52 -18.73 -5.12
N ALA A 27 -11.59 -18.34 -5.83
CA ALA A 27 -11.54 -18.07 -7.26
C ALA A 27 -10.53 -16.97 -7.61
N ARG A 28 -10.48 -15.90 -6.81
CA ARG A 28 -9.51 -14.80 -6.99
C ARG A 28 -8.07 -15.22 -6.75
N ARG A 29 -7.80 -16.18 -5.85
CA ARG A 29 -6.43 -16.62 -5.49
C ARG A 29 -5.91 -17.75 -6.36
N SER A 30 -6.79 -18.49 -7.02
CA SER A 30 -6.44 -19.64 -7.84
C SER A 30 -5.28 -19.36 -8.81
N PRO A 31 -4.27 -20.26 -8.91
CA PRO A 31 -4.16 -21.57 -8.26
C PRO A 31 -3.55 -21.52 -6.84
N LYS A 32 -3.21 -20.33 -6.33
CA LYS A 32 -2.62 -20.17 -4.98
C LYS A 32 -3.70 -20.33 -3.91
N SER A 33 -3.27 -20.72 -2.72
CA SER A 33 -4.13 -20.82 -1.54
C SER A 33 -4.52 -19.43 -1.00
N LEU A 34 -5.56 -19.41 -0.15
CA LEU A 34 -5.94 -18.22 0.61
C LEU A 34 -4.79 -17.73 1.50
N LEU A 35 -4.62 -16.41 1.57
CA LEU A 35 -3.62 -15.80 2.44
C LEU A 35 -4.14 -15.70 3.88
N GLN A 36 -3.23 -15.47 4.84
CA GLN A 36 -3.58 -15.20 6.24
C GLN A 36 -4.58 -14.04 6.38
N LEU A 37 -4.45 -12.97 5.57
CA LEU A 37 -5.44 -11.89 5.52
C LEU A 37 -6.83 -12.39 5.06
N ASP A 38 -6.88 -13.27 4.06
CA ASP A 38 -8.15 -13.81 3.55
C ASP A 38 -8.84 -14.66 4.64
N LEU A 39 -8.08 -15.52 5.32
CA LEU A 39 -8.59 -16.34 6.43
C LEU A 39 -9.00 -15.50 7.64
N THR A 40 -8.37 -14.34 7.85
CA THR A 40 -8.77 -13.41 8.90
C THR A 40 -10.10 -12.74 8.55
N LEU A 41 -10.26 -12.27 7.30
CA LEU A 41 -11.48 -11.60 6.87
C LEU A 41 -12.70 -12.52 6.89
N LEU A 42 -12.51 -13.83 6.67
CA LEU A 42 -13.59 -14.82 6.64
C LEU A 42 -14.31 -15.01 7.99
N HIS A 43 -13.81 -14.43 9.09
CA HIS A 43 -14.59 -14.25 10.32
C HIS A 43 -15.84 -13.40 10.10
N SER A 44 -15.86 -12.57 9.06
CA SER A 44 -17.02 -11.79 8.63
C SER A 44 -17.17 -11.88 7.11
N PRO A 45 -17.97 -12.84 6.59
CA PRO A 45 -18.15 -13.03 5.15
C PRO A 45 -18.54 -11.76 4.36
N PRO A 46 -19.45 -10.89 4.85
CA PRO A 46 -19.77 -9.65 4.15
C PRO A 46 -18.56 -8.71 4.03
N VAL A 47 -17.74 -8.62 5.09
CA VAL A 47 -16.51 -7.83 5.08
C VAL A 47 -15.48 -8.45 4.12
N ALA A 48 -15.30 -9.78 4.14
CA ALA A 48 -14.38 -10.45 3.22
C ALA A 48 -14.72 -10.22 1.75
N SER A 49 -15.99 -10.37 1.37
CA SER A 49 -16.47 -10.14 0.01
C SER A 49 -16.32 -8.68 -0.43
N GLY A 50 -16.73 -7.73 0.41
CA GLY A 50 -16.60 -6.29 0.14
C GLY A 50 -15.15 -5.84 0.04
N TRP A 51 -14.31 -6.27 0.98
CA TRP A 51 -12.86 -6.03 1.00
C TRP A 51 -12.18 -6.55 -0.27
N SER A 52 -12.51 -7.78 -0.67
CA SER A 52 -11.99 -8.40 -1.88
C SER A 52 -12.36 -7.61 -3.13
N SER A 53 -13.61 -7.17 -3.23
CA SER A 53 -14.10 -6.38 -4.36
C SER A 53 -13.44 -5.00 -4.42
N PHE A 54 -13.53 -4.22 -3.34
CA PHE A 54 -13.02 -2.85 -3.29
C PHE A 54 -11.51 -2.78 -3.55
N LEU A 55 -10.72 -3.57 -2.81
CA LEU A 55 -9.27 -3.59 -3.02
C LEU A 55 -8.86 -4.24 -4.35
N GLY A 56 -9.69 -5.15 -4.87
CA GLY A 56 -9.53 -5.71 -6.22
C GLY A 56 -9.62 -4.61 -7.28
N SER A 57 -10.59 -3.71 -7.16
CA SER A 57 -10.71 -2.56 -8.07
C SER A 57 -9.49 -1.64 -7.99
N ILE A 58 -9.00 -1.31 -6.80
CA ILE A 58 -7.82 -0.45 -6.62
C ILE A 58 -6.55 -1.05 -7.25
N ARG A 59 -6.32 -2.36 -7.09
CA ARG A 59 -5.12 -3.00 -7.63
C ARG A 59 -5.20 -3.34 -9.11
N ASN A 60 -6.39 -3.62 -9.64
CA ASN A 60 -6.50 -4.28 -10.94
C ASN A 60 -7.37 -3.52 -11.96
N GLN A 61 -8.09 -2.47 -11.56
CA GLN A 61 -9.06 -1.78 -12.43
C GLN A 61 -8.81 -0.27 -12.54
N THR A 62 -7.83 0.27 -11.81
CA THR A 62 -7.36 1.65 -11.96
C THR A 62 -6.41 1.80 -13.14
N SER A 63 -6.24 3.03 -13.61
CA SER A 63 -5.23 3.39 -14.62
C SER A 63 -3.85 3.73 -14.06
N LEU A 64 -3.73 3.86 -12.73
CA LEU A 64 -2.48 4.22 -12.06
C LEU A 64 -1.35 3.21 -12.40
N PRO A 65 -0.17 3.69 -12.85
CA PRO A 65 1.00 2.85 -13.05
C PRO A 65 1.39 2.07 -11.79
N ALA A 66 1.89 0.85 -11.98
CA ALA A 66 2.23 -0.05 -10.88
C ALA A 66 3.32 0.53 -9.97
N ASP A 67 4.32 1.21 -10.54
CA ASP A 67 5.40 1.82 -9.78
C ASP A 67 4.88 2.90 -8.81
N ILE A 68 3.96 3.77 -9.26
CA ILE A 68 3.34 4.78 -8.41
C ILE A 68 2.40 4.15 -7.37
N ARG A 69 1.56 3.20 -7.80
CA ARG A 69 0.59 2.55 -6.90
C ARG A 69 1.30 1.79 -5.78
N GLU A 70 2.24 0.92 -6.12
CA GLU A 70 2.94 0.08 -5.15
C GLU A 70 3.89 0.92 -4.28
N LEU A 71 4.42 2.03 -4.78
CA LEU A 71 5.20 2.97 -3.97
C LEU A 71 4.33 3.57 -2.85
N CYS A 72 3.12 4.04 -3.18
CA CYS A 72 2.19 4.57 -2.19
C CYS A 72 1.82 3.50 -1.15
N ILE A 73 1.54 2.28 -1.59
CA ILE A 73 1.19 1.15 -0.72
C ILE A 73 2.35 0.81 0.23
N CYS A 74 3.53 0.60 -0.32
CA CYS A 74 4.73 0.27 0.45
C CYS A 74 5.06 1.39 1.45
N ARG A 75 4.88 2.65 1.06
CA ARG A 75 5.11 3.79 1.96
C ARG A 75 4.11 3.83 3.11
N VAL A 76 2.83 3.58 2.86
CA VAL A 76 1.82 3.43 3.93
C VAL A 76 2.21 2.32 4.90
N ALA A 77 2.63 1.16 4.37
CA ALA A 77 3.05 0.02 5.18
C ALA A 77 4.22 0.38 6.13
N VAL A 78 5.23 1.08 5.63
CA VAL A 78 6.40 1.54 6.41
C VAL A 78 5.99 2.50 7.53
N LEU A 79 5.20 3.53 7.19
CA LEU A 79 4.75 4.56 8.13
C LEU A 79 3.87 3.97 9.23
N ASN A 80 2.98 3.05 8.89
CA ASN A 80 2.07 2.41 9.84
C ASN A 80 2.69 1.17 10.53
N GLY A 81 3.91 0.75 10.14
CA GLY A 81 4.55 -0.44 10.68
C GLY A 81 3.89 -1.77 10.29
N ALA A 82 3.14 -1.79 9.18
CA ALA A 82 2.45 -2.96 8.67
C ALA A 82 3.40 -3.86 7.86
N VAL A 83 4.22 -4.65 8.56
CA VAL A 83 5.24 -5.51 7.93
C VAL A 83 4.64 -6.52 6.96
N TYR A 84 3.49 -7.10 7.29
CA TYR A 84 2.78 -8.04 6.40
C TYR A 84 2.45 -7.39 5.05
N GLU A 85 2.01 -6.13 5.05
CA GLU A 85 1.71 -5.36 3.84
C GLU A 85 2.99 -5.10 3.04
N TRP A 86 4.05 -4.64 3.71
CA TRP A 86 5.36 -4.40 3.11
C TRP A 86 5.89 -5.64 2.39
N GLU A 87 5.91 -6.80 3.06
CA GLU A 87 6.45 -8.04 2.49
C GLU A 87 5.67 -8.52 1.25
N HIS A 88 4.35 -8.27 1.19
CA HIS A 88 3.53 -8.67 0.06
C HIS A 88 3.62 -7.70 -1.13
N HIS A 89 3.93 -6.43 -0.86
CA HIS A 89 3.91 -5.37 -1.88
C HIS A 89 5.30 -4.99 -2.39
N LEU A 90 6.35 -5.12 -1.58
CA LEU A 90 7.73 -4.84 -2.00
C LEU A 90 8.17 -5.63 -3.26
N PRO A 91 7.86 -6.93 -3.42
CA PRO A 91 8.19 -7.63 -4.65
C PRO A 91 7.51 -7.01 -5.88
N ILE A 92 6.26 -6.56 -5.75
CA ILE A 92 5.49 -5.93 -6.82
C ILE A 92 6.07 -4.56 -7.18
N LEU A 93 6.49 -3.79 -6.17
CA LEU A 93 7.19 -2.51 -6.36
C LEU A 93 8.48 -2.69 -7.16
N ARG A 94 9.27 -3.72 -6.82
CA ARG A 94 10.50 -4.07 -7.55
C ARG A 94 10.22 -4.55 -8.97
N GLU A 95 9.22 -5.41 -9.15
CA GLU A 95 8.78 -5.88 -10.47
C GLU A 95 8.29 -4.74 -11.37
N ALA A 96 7.76 -3.66 -10.78
CA ALA A 96 7.39 -2.44 -11.49
C ALA A 96 8.59 -1.57 -11.93
N GLY A 97 9.82 -1.98 -11.60
CA GLY A 97 11.05 -1.33 -12.05
C GLY A 97 11.59 -0.24 -11.11
N VAL A 98 11.05 -0.12 -9.89
CA VAL A 98 11.59 0.81 -8.89
C VAL A 98 12.92 0.28 -8.34
N GLY A 99 14.00 1.03 -8.57
CA GLY A 99 15.36 0.62 -8.19
C GLY A 99 15.60 0.65 -6.68
N GLU A 100 16.63 -0.07 -6.22
CA GLU A 100 16.88 -0.26 -4.78
C GLU A 100 17.11 1.04 -4.01
N ARG A 101 17.80 2.04 -4.60
CA ARG A 101 17.94 3.36 -3.95
C ARG A 101 16.57 3.99 -3.64
N ALA A 102 15.62 3.88 -4.57
CA ALA A 102 14.28 4.44 -4.38
C ALA A 102 13.49 3.65 -3.35
N VAL A 103 13.67 2.32 -3.32
CA VAL A 103 13.12 1.45 -2.27
C VAL A 103 13.66 1.84 -0.89
N GLU A 104 14.96 2.13 -0.75
CA GLU A 104 15.56 2.59 0.51
C GLU A 104 14.92 3.91 1.00
N GLU A 105 14.60 4.84 0.11
CA GLU A 105 13.87 6.07 0.46
C GLU A 105 12.43 5.79 0.89
N VAL A 106 11.73 4.87 0.19
CA VAL A 106 10.38 4.43 0.57
C VAL A 106 10.38 3.79 1.97
N GLU A 107 11.40 3.01 2.30
CA GLU A 107 11.58 2.36 3.60
C GLU A 107 12.00 3.34 4.72
N SER A 108 12.66 4.44 4.36
CA SER A 108 13.20 5.40 5.31
C SER A 108 12.13 6.12 6.13
N ARG A 109 12.02 5.80 7.42
CA ARG A 109 11.17 6.52 8.39
C ARG A 109 11.60 7.97 8.63
N LYS A 110 12.80 8.36 8.20
CA LYS A 110 13.32 9.73 8.30
C LYS A 110 12.85 10.64 7.15
N ALA A 111 12.26 10.06 6.10
CA ALA A 111 12.07 10.75 4.82
C ALA A 111 10.90 11.75 4.76
N TRP A 112 10.09 11.92 5.83
CA TRP A 112 9.18 13.07 5.90
C TRP A 112 9.99 14.35 6.16
N ARG A 113 10.50 14.96 5.09
CA ARG A 113 11.26 16.22 5.15
C ARG A 113 10.38 17.47 5.13
N GLY A 114 9.05 17.31 5.12
CA GLY A 114 8.13 18.44 4.94
C GLY A 114 8.35 19.08 3.57
N TRP A 115 8.21 18.27 2.52
CA TRP A 115 8.34 18.65 1.10
C TRP A 115 7.85 20.08 0.86
N LYS A 116 8.71 20.93 0.30
CA LYS A 116 8.34 22.28 -0.15
C LYS A 116 8.30 22.33 -1.67
N ALA A 117 7.45 23.21 -2.21
CA ALA A 117 7.37 23.41 -3.66
C ALA A 117 8.73 23.77 -4.28
N GLU A 118 9.60 24.44 -3.52
CA GLU A 118 10.98 24.78 -3.90
C GLU A 118 11.87 23.54 -4.16
N ASP A 119 11.56 22.38 -3.57
CA ASP A 119 12.30 21.12 -3.79
C ASP A 119 12.01 20.48 -5.17
N ALA A 120 11.01 20.98 -5.89
CA ALA A 120 10.67 20.55 -7.25
C ALA A 120 11.49 21.29 -8.31
N ASP A 121 11.70 22.60 -8.15
CA ASP A 121 12.46 23.42 -9.11
C ASP A 121 13.96 23.03 -9.11
N ALA A 122 14.53 22.74 -7.94
CA ALA A 122 15.90 22.22 -7.82
C ALA A 122 16.11 20.86 -8.53
N ALA A 123 15.05 20.08 -8.76
CA ALA A 123 15.15 18.80 -9.48
C ALA A 123 14.93 18.95 -11.00
N ALA A 124 14.28 20.03 -11.45
CA ALA A 124 14.03 20.31 -12.86
C ALA A 124 15.20 21.02 -13.57
N GLU A 125 16.02 21.78 -12.83
CA GLU A 125 17.17 22.54 -13.35
C GLU A 125 18.48 21.71 -13.46
N ALA A 126 18.46 20.44 -13.08
CA ALA A 126 19.61 19.56 -13.09
C ALA A 126 19.92 19.02 -14.50
N GLU A 127 20.65 19.79 -15.30
CA GLU A 127 21.33 19.30 -16.52
C GLU A 127 22.44 18.29 -16.16
N ASP A 128 22.33 17.08 -16.73
CA ASP A 128 23.30 15.98 -16.93
C ASP A 128 24.71 16.11 -16.31
N THR A 129 24.79 16.30 -15.00
CA THR A 129 26.02 16.21 -14.22
C THR A 129 25.71 15.54 -12.89
N GLN A 130 26.08 14.25 -12.81
CA GLN A 130 26.25 13.41 -11.61
C GLN A 130 25.60 13.97 -10.33
N HIS A 131 24.27 13.89 -10.27
CA HIS A 131 23.46 14.50 -9.21
C HIS A 131 23.34 13.59 -7.99
N ASP A 132 23.35 14.23 -6.82
CA ASP A 132 22.75 13.73 -5.59
C ASP A 132 21.23 13.51 -5.81
N ASP A 133 20.93 12.42 -6.51
CA ASP A 133 19.61 12.01 -6.97
C ASP A 133 18.82 11.46 -5.78
N TYR A 134 17.95 12.27 -5.18
CA TYR A 134 16.88 11.98 -4.18
C TYR A 134 16.54 10.51 -3.97
N GLY A 135 17.52 9.75 -3.45
CA GLY A 135 17.60 8.30 -3.52
C GLY A 135 17.01 7.64 -4.78
N GLY A 136 17.13 8.16 -6.01
CA GLY A 136 16.65 7.44 -7.20
C GLY A 136 15.15 7.51 -7.50
N LEU A 137 14.40 8.39 -6.82
CA LEU A 137 12.97 8.60 -7.08
C LEU A 137 12.76 9.59 -8.23
N SER A 138 11.94 9.23 -9.22
CA SER A 138 11.46 10.18 -10.23
C SER A 138 10.60 11.28 -9.61
N GLU A 139 10.41 12.39 -10.32
CA GLU A 139 9.58 13.51 -9.82
C GLU A 139 8.13 13.10 -9.54
N LYS A 140 7.56 12.20 -10.36
CA LYS A 140 6.22 11.63 -10.12
C LYS A 140 6.16 10.80 -8.84
N GLN A 141 7.16 9.95 -8.63
CA GLN A 141 7.27 9.10 -7.44
C GLN A 141 7.47 9.95 -6.19
N ARG A 142 8.31 10.97 -6.28
CA ARG A 142 8.55 11.95 -5.23
C ARG A 142 7.28 12.69 -4.80
N ALA A 143 6.50 13.22 -5.75
CA ALA A 143 5.22 13.89 -5.46
C ALA A 143 4.20 12.92 -4.83
N ALA A 144 4.11 11.68 -5.34
CA ALA A 144 3.24 10.65 -4.79
C ALA A 144 3.65 10.23 -3.36
N LEU A 145 4.96 10.14 -3.08
CA LEU A 145 5.50 9.83 -1.76
C LEU A 145 5.13 10.93 -0.75
N ALA A 146 5.36 12.20 -1.10
CA ALA A 146 5.02 13.34 -0.25
C ALA A 146 3.51 13.41 0.03
N TYR A 147 2.68 13.18 -0.98
CA TYR A 147 1.23 13.10 -0.82
C TYR A 147 0.81 11.94 0.12
N THR A 148 1.43 10.77 -0.05
CA THR A 148 1.18 9.57 0.76
C THR A 148 1.50 9.82 2.23
N ASP A 149 2.65 10.41 2.52
CA ASP A 149 3.06 10.72 3.89
C ASP A 149 2.11 11.73 4.54
N ALA A 150 1.73 12.78 3.81
CA ALA A 150 0.80 13.82 4.29
C ALA A 150 -0.55 13.22 4.69
N MET A 151 -1.14 12.38 3.83
CA MET A 151 -2.40 11.69 4.10
C MET A 151 -2.28 10.69 5.26
N THR A 152 -1.14 10.02 5.40
CA THR A 152 -0.98 8.92 6.37
C THR A 152 -0.69 9.44 7.78
N ILE A 153 0.20 10.42 7.91
CA ILE A 153 0.63 10.97 9.21
C ILE A 153 -0.33 12.06 9.67
N GLY A 154 -0.67 13.00 8.79
CA GLY A 154 -1.39 14.22 9.13
C GLY A 154 -2.88 14.22 8.78
N VAL A 155 -3.32 13.29 7.92
CA VAL A 155 -4.67 13.22 7.29
C VAL A 155 -4.95 14.42 6.36
N LYS A 156 -4.66 15.64 6.80
CA LYS A 156 -4.78 16.86 6.03
C LYS A 156 -3.56 17.04 5.13
N VAL A 157 -3.78 17.01 3.82
CA VAL A 157 -2.79 17.41 2.83
C VAL A 157 -2.84 18.93 2.66
N SER A 158 -1.68 19.59 2.61
CA SER A 158 -1.62 21.03 2.36
C SER A 158 -1.86 21.35 0.88
N ASP A 159 -2.25 22.60 0.59
CA ASP A 159 -2.54 23.02 -0.78
C ASP A 159 -1.28 22.93 -1.67
N GLU A 160 -0.09 23.13 -1.09
CA GLU A 160 1.18 23.03 -1.79
C GLU A 160 1.48 21.59 -2.24
N ILE A 161 1.30 20.60 -1.36
CA ILE A 161 1.52 19.18 -1.69
C ILE A 161 0.48 18.71 -2.71
N PHE A 162 -0.79 19.13 -2.54
CA PHE A 162 -1.85 18.79 -3.49
C PHE A 162 -1.60 19.41 -4.87
N ALA A 163 -1.16 20.68 -4.91
CA ALA A 163 -0.83 21.36 -6.15
C ALA A 163 0.34 20.68 -6.87
N GLU A 164 1.39 20.27 -6.14
CA GLU A 164 2.52 19.55 -6.75
C GLU A 164 2.08 18.21 -7.34
N LEU A 165 1.22 17.45 -6.65
CA LEU A 165 0.65 16.22 -7.22
C LEU A 165 -0.12 16.51 -8.52
N LYS A 166 -0.97 17.55 -8.54
CA LYS A 166 -1.74 17.95 -9.74
C LYS A 166 -0.88 18.44 -10.90
N LYS A 167 0.34 18.94 -10.66
CA LYS A 167 1.26 19.26 -11.77
C LYS A 167 1.72 18.01 -12.53
N ARG A 168 1.75 16.85 -11.86
CA ARG A 168 2.34 15.62 -12.41
C ARG A 168 1.32 14.57 -12.83
N PHE A 169 0.09 14.67 -12.33
CA PHE A 169 -0.98 13.69 -12.53
C PHE A 169 -2.29 14.38 -12.93
N ASP A 170 -3.05 13.72 -13.81
CA ASP A 170 -4.40 14.16 -14.13
C ASP A 170 -5.37 13.90 -12.96
N GLU A 171 -6.59 14.43 -13.06
CA GLU A 171 -7.56 14.35 -11.97
C GLU A 171 -7.96 12.92 -11.64
N ARG A 172 -8.02 12.04 -12.64
CA ARG A 172 -8.31 10.62 -12.42
C ARG A 172 -7.19 9.97 -11.62
N ALA A 173 -5.93 10.17 -12.00
CA ALA A 173 -4.78 9.63 -11.31
C ALA A 173 -4.68 10.19 -9.87
N VAL A 174 -4.99 11.46 -9.64
CA VAL A 174 -5.07 12.03 -8.27
C VAL A 174 -6.11 11.31 -7.42
N VAL A 175 -7.31 11.04 -7.95
CA VAL A 175 -8.34 10.27 -7.24
C VAL A 175 -7.89 8.83 -6.99
N GLU A 176 -7.26 8.18 -7.97
CA GLU A 176 -6.77 6.81 -7.84
C GLU A 176 -5.62 6.68 -6.83
N ILE A 177 -4.68 7.65 -6.78
CA ILE A 177 -3.63 7.75 -5.75
C ILE A 177 -4.26 7.93 -4.37
N THR A 178 -5.19 8.87 -4.24
CA THR A 178 -5.90 9.14 -2.98
C THR A 178 -6.62 7.88 -2.49
N ALA A 179 -7.32 7.17 -3.38
CA ALA A 179 -8.01 5.93 -3.06
C ALA A 179 -7.04 4.82 -2.64
N ALA A 180 -5.89 4.67 -3.32
CA ALA A 180 -4.87 3.70 -2.94
C ALA A 180 -4.30 4.00 -1.54
N VAL A 181 -3.89 5.25 -1.28
CA VAL A 181 -3.35 5.65 0.03
C VAL A 181 -4.38 5.46 1.14
N ALA A 182 -5.63 5.88 0.93
CA ALA A 182 -6.70 5.73 1.92
C ALA A 182 -7.05 4.25 2.17
N ALA A 183 -7.14 3.45 1.12
CA ALA A 183 -7.45 2.03 1.24
C ALA A 183 -6.36 1.26 1.98
N TYR A 184 -5.08 1.52 1.69
CA TYR A 184 -4.00 0.84 2.40
C TYR A 184 -3.77 1.38 3.80
N ASN A 185 -4.21 2.61 4.08
CA ASN A 185 -4.39 3.09 5.44
C ASN A 185 -5.45 2.26 6.21
N CYS A 186 -6.52 1.82 5.55
CA CYS A 186 -7.47 0.88 6.13
C CYS A 186 -6.86 -0.53 6.29
N VAL A 187 -6.16 -1.03 5.26
CA VAL A 187 -5.48 -2.36 5.29
C VAL A 187 -4.48 -2.43 6.43
N SER A 188 -3.53 -1.50 6.49
CA SER A 188 -2.50 -1.47 7.54
C SER A 188 -3.09 -1.40 8.94
N ARG A 189 -4.15 -0.61 9.18
CA ARG A 189 -4.85 -0.57 10.48
C ARG A 189 -5.47 -1.93 10.84
N PHE A 190 -6.06 -2.62 9.88
CA PHE A 190 -6.61 -3.96 10.09
C PHE A 190 -5.49 -4.98 10.38
N LEU A 191 -4.44 -5.00 9.56
CA LEU A 191 -3.31 -5.92 9.70
C LEU A 191 -2.60 -5.75 11.04
N VAL A 192 -2.27 -4.51 11.41
CA VAL A 192 -1.51 -4.21 12.63
C VAL A 192 -2.36 -4.43 13.88
N ALA A 193 -3.64 -4.01 13.89
CA ALA A 193 -4.49 -4.16 15.06
C ALA A 193 -4.76 -5.63 15.40
N LEU A 194 -4.91 -6.48 14.38
CA LEU A 194 -5.14 -7.91 14.53
C LEU A 194 -3.86 -8.74 14.53
N ASP A 195 -2.71 -8.14 14.22
CA ASP A 195 -1.41 -8.82 14.08
C ASP A 195 -1.45 -9.95 13.03
N VAL A 196 -2.07 -9.68 11.89
CA VAL A 196 -2.15 -10.63 10.76
C VAL A 196 -0.73 -10.98 10.31
N GLY A 197 -0.47 -12.27 10.15
CA GLY A 197 0.86 -12.80 9.83
C GLY A 197 1.82 -12.96 11.01
N GLU A 198 1.38 -12.66 12.24
CA GLU A 198 2.19 -12.86 13.46
C GLU A 198 3.52 -12.08 13.46
N MET A 199 3.51 -10.94 12.76
CA MET A 199 4.71 -10.13 12.56
C MET A 199 5.16 -9.41 13.84
N GLY A 200 4.26 -9.22 14.82
CA GLY A 200 4.60 -8.69 16.13
C GLY A 200 5.45 -9.61 17.01
N GLU A 201 5.40 -10.94 16.77
CA GLU A 201 6.23 -11.93 17.48
C GLU A 201 7.59 -12.08 16.80
N LYS A 202 7.64 -12.14 15.46
CA LYS A 202 8.91 -12.20 14.70
C LYS A 202 9.87 -11.04 15.02
N LYS A 203 9.33 -9.82 15.20
CA LYS A 203 10.14 -8.65 15.61
C LYS A 203 10.78 -8.74 17.00
N LYS A 204 10.28 -9.60 17.89
CA LYS A 204 10.87 -9.82 19.22
C LYS A 204 12.00 -10.85 19.20
N GLU A 205 12.04 -11.72 18.18
CA GLU A 205 13.08 -12.73 18.02
C GLU A 205 14.33 -12.17 17.29
N GLU A 206 14.17 -11.05 16.57
CA GLU A 206 15.23 -10.35 15.83
C GLU A 206 15.88 -9.18 16.60
N GLN A 207 15.47 -8.93 17.84
CA GLN A 207 16.02 -7.91 18.76
C GLN A 207 16.73 -8.55 19.95
#